data_AF-A0A2D4GKG0-F1
#
_entry.id   AF-A0A2D4GKG0-F1
#
_cell.length_a   1.000
_cell.length_b   1.000
_cell.length_c   1.000
_cell.angle_alpha   90.00
_cell.angle_beta   90.00
_cell.angle_gamma   90.00
#
_symmetry.space_group_name_H-M   'P 1'
#
loop_
_entity.id
_entity.type
_entity.pdbx_description
1 polymer ?
#
loop_
_entity_poly.entity_id
_entity_poly.type
_entity_poly.pdbx_seq_one_letter_code
_entity_poly.pdbx_strand_id
1 'polypeptide(L)'
;VERRQAVLCELIRLLRPGGKALVYVWAMDQEYKEQKSKYLKGKNASDKRLGKAVSDTLNKTGSTECQGLAQPSKDCNQPNETSNSPNKGAPARLPVHTNRTSFETQDVLVPWHLKDGISKKTGHAKLSQPLDGLTYAPEPKPVFHRYYHVFCEGELEQLCKQLGCIKVQRSCYDQGNWCVVLEKQ
;
A
#
# COMPACT_ATOMS: atom_id res chain seq x y z
N VAL A 1 16.13 -2.04 2.96
CA VAL A 1 15.94 -3.48 2.64
C VAL A 1 16.32 -4.38 3.81
N GLU A 2 17.48 -4.18 4.44
CA GLU A 2 17.99 -4.99 5.56
C GLU A 2 16.97 -5.30 6.67
N ARG A 3 16.27 -4.30 7.21
CA ARG A 3 15.24 -4.52 8.25
C ARG A 3 14.12 -5.46 7.82
N ARG A 4 13.75 -5.45 6.53
CA ARG A 4 12.67 -6.30 5.98
C ARG A 4 13.14 -7.74 5.85
N GLN A 5 14.38 -7.96 5.40
CA GLN A 5 15.00 -9.28 5.39
C GLN A 5 15.12 -9.84 6.81
N ALA A 6 15.59 -9.03 7.77
CA ALA A 6 15.74 -9.46 9.16
C ALA A 6 14.42 -9.96 9.76
N VAL A 7 13.30 -9.27 9.50
CA VAL A 7 11.97 -9.71 9.94
C VAL A 7 11.58 -11.05 9.31
N LEU A 8 11.81 -11.25 8.02
CA LEU A 8 11.51 -12.51 7.35
C LEU A 8 12.41 -13.65 7.85
N CYS A 9 13.71 -13.40 8.03
CA CYS A 9 14.64 -14.35 8.62
C CYS A 9 14.16 -14.81 10.00
N GLU A 10 13.75 -13.86 10.85
CA GLU A 10 13.28 -14.16 12.19
C GLU A 10 11.95 -14.93 12.17
N LEU A 11 11.03 -14.56 11.28
CA LEU A 11 9.79 -15.31 11.07
C LEU A 11 10.06 -16.77 10.70
N ILE A 12 11.01 -17.02 9.79
CA ILE A 12 11.38 -18.37 9.34
C ILE A 12 12.09 -19.15 10.45
N ARG A 13 12.92 -18.47 11.26
CA ARG A 13 13.59 -19.09 12.41
C ARG A 13 12.56 -19.70 13.38
N LEU A 14 11.42 -19.03 13.57
CA LEU A 14 10.33 -19.47 14.44
C LEU A 14 9.50 -20.63 13.88
N LEU A 15 9.50 -20.84 12.57
CA LEU A 15 8.77 -21.96 11.96
C LEU A 15 9.50 -23.29 12.23
N ARG A 16 8.72 -24.37 12.42
CA ARG A 16 9.23 -25.74 12.33
C ARG A 16 9.49 -26.11 10.86
N PRO A 17 10.37 -27.09 10.56
CA PRO A 17 10.47 -27.64 9.20
C PRO A 17 9.10 -28.07 8.66
N GLY A 18 8.80 -27.74 7.40
CA GLY A 18 7.47 -27.89 6.78
C GLY A 18 6.40 -26.91 7.27
N GLY A 19 6.70 -26.06 8.25
CA GLY A 19 5.81 -25.03 8.77
C GLY A 19 5.59 -23.91 7.76
N LYS A 20 4.39 -23.31 7.76
CA LYS A 20 4.00 -22.26 6.82
C LYS A 20 3.77 -20.92 7.52
N ALA A 21 4.06 -19.84 6.81
CA ALA A 21 3.71 -18.49 7.19
C ALA A 21 3.01 -17.76 6.03
N LEU A 22 2.12 -16.83 6.38
CA LEU A 22 1.45 -15.94 5.45
C LEU A 22 1.84 -14.51 5.79
N VAL A 23 2.44 -13.81 4.83
CA VAL A 23 2.91 -12.43 4.99
C VAL A 23 2.05 -11.52 4.14
N TYR A 24 1.53 -10.45 4.75
CA TYR A 24 0.82 -9.36 4.08
C TYR A 24 1.63 -8.08 4.19
N VAL A 25 1.77 -7.36 3.08
CA VAL A 25 2.35 -6.02 3.04
C VAL A 25 1.49 -5.10 2.20
N TRP A 26 1.46 -3.80 2.50
CA TRP A 26 0.73 -2.83 1.69
C TRP A 26 1.30 -2.78 0.27
N ALA A 27 0.42 -2.78 -0.72
CA ALA A 27 0.78 -2.57 -2.11
C ALA A 27 0.85 -1.07 -2.43
N MET A 28 1.85 -0.66 -3.22
CA MET A 28 1.91 0.69 -3.76
C MET A 28 0.73 0.94 -4.70
N ASP A 29 0.48 -0.01 -5.61
CA ASP A 29 -0.69 0.00 -6.48
C ASP A 29 -1.94 -0.45 -5.70
N GLN A 30 -2.89 0.48 -5.57
CA GLN A 30 -4.16 0.25 -4.90
C GLN A 30 -5.30 -0.10 -5.88
N GLU A 31 -4.96 -0.23 -7.16
CA GLU A 31 -5.81 -0.72 -8.23
C GLU A 31 -5.11 -1.90 -8.90
N TYR A 32 -5.80 -3.02 -9.03
CA TYR A 32 -5.24 -4.22 -9.64
C TYR A 32 -6.27 -4.85 -10.56
N LYS A 33 -5.87 -5.15 -11.80
CA LYS A 33 -6.76 -5.67 -12.85
C LYS A 33 -8.06 -4.84 -12.97
N GLU A 34 -7.91 -3.52 -13.05
CA GLU A 34 -9.02 -2.54 -13.16
C GLU A 34 -10.00 -2.52 -11.96
N GLN A 35 -9.64 -3.21 -10.86
CA GLN A 35 -10.41 -3.22 -9.63
C GLN A 35 -9.70 -2.43 -8.55
N LYS A 36 -10.35 -1.34 -8.12
CA LYS A 36 -9.90 -0.56 -6.97
C LYS A 36 -10.05 -1.35 -5.68
N SER A 37 -9.01 -1.29 -4.84
CA SER A 37 -9.04 -1.82 -3.49
C SER A 37 -10.11 -1.13 -2.64
N LYS A 38 -10.55 -1.80 -1.58
CA LYS A 38 -11.43 -1.19 -0.58
C LYS A 38 -10.85 0.11 0.01
N TYR A 39 -9.52 0.24 0.04
CA TYR A 39 -8.85 1.42 0.58
C TYR A 39 -9.23 2.71 -0.19
N LEU A 40 -9.35 2.62 -1.51
CA LEU A 40 -9.74 3.74 -2.38
C LEU A 40 -11.26 3.95 -2.47
N LYS A 41 -12.06 2.97 -2.03
CA LYS A 41 -13.53 3.07 -2.08
C LYS A 41 -14.04 3.94 -0.93
N GLY A 42 -14.50 5.15 -1.26
CA GLY A 42 -15.23 6.01 -0.33
C GLY A 42 -16.57 5.39 0.09
N LYS A 43 -17.14 5.87 1.21
CA LYS A 43 -18.45 5.43 1.74
C LYS A 43 -19.64 5.60 0.78
N ASN A 44 -19.46 6.28 -0.36
CA ASN A 44 -20.52 6.62 -1.30
C ASN A 44 -20.54 5.74 -2.56
N ALA A 45 -19.72 4.69 -2.64
CA ALA A 45 -19.64 3.83 -3.83
C ALA A 45 -20.74 2.74 -3.90
N SER A 46 -21.68 2.69 -2.96
CA SER A 46 -22.78 1.70 -2.96
C SER A 46 -24.01 2.12 -3.76
N ASP A 47 -24.04 3.31 -4.36
CA ASP A 47 -25.25 3.85 -5.03
C ASP A 47 -25.06 4.14 -6.53
N LYS A 48 -24.46 3.19 -7.26
CA LYS A 48 -24.51 3.15 -8.73
C LYS A 48 -24.70 1.72 -9.22
N ARG A 49 -25.89 1.16 -8.97
CA ARG A 49 -26.45 0.07 -9.76
C ARG A 49 -27.87 0.42 -10.18
N LEU A 50 -28.00 1.46 -11.01
CA LEU A 50 -29.14 1.57 -11.91
C LEU A 50 -28.72 2.32 -13.17
N GLY A 51 -28.82 1.65 -14.31
CA GLY A 51 -28.70 2.24 -15.64
C GLY A 51 -27.33 2.08 -16.30
N LYS A 52 -27.12 0.97 -17.01
CA LYS A 52 -26.92 0.96 -18.47
C LYS A 52 -26.79 -0.48 -19.00
N ALA A 53 -27.89 -1.21 -18.92
CA ALA A 53 -28.21 -2.14 -20.01
C ALA A 53 -28.68 -1.30 -21.21
N VAL A 54 -28.52 -1.81 -22.42
CA VAL A 54 -28.82 -1.18 -23.72
C VAL A 54 -27.66 -0.38 -24.32
N SER A 55 -26.69 -1.12 -24.84
CA SER A 55 -26.14 -0.88 -26.18
C SER A 55 -25.55 -2.17 -26.74
N ASP A 56 -26.37 -3.22 -26.82
CA ASP A 56 -26.19 -4.29 -27.79
C ASP A 56 -27.10 -3.97 -28.96
N THR A 57 -26.56 -3.80 -30.17
CA THR A 57 -27.03 -4.39 -31.43
C THR A 57 -26.10 -3.98 -32.58
N LEU A 58 -25.64 -4.99 -33.33
CA LEU A 58 -24.99 -4.96 -34.66
C LEU A 58 -23.51 -4.50 -34.68
N ASN A 59 -22.53 -5.34 -35.05
CA ASN A 59 -22.50 -6.20 -36.24
C ASN A 59 -21.83 -7.56 -35.98
N LYS A 60 -22.44 -8.59 -36.58
CA LYS A 60 -22.05 -9.99 -36.58
C LYS A 60 -21.36 -10.33 -37.91
N THR A 61 -20.58 -11.42 -37.89
CA THR A 61 -20.14 -12.29 -39.02
C THR A 61 -18.73 -11.98 -39.53
N GLY A 62 -17.76 -12.89 -39.57
CA GLY A 62 -17.71 -14.31 -39.19
C GLY A 62 -16.36 -14.92 -39.62
N SER A 63 -16.10 -16.16 -39.19
CA SER A 63 -15.10 -17.15 -39.74
C SER A 63 -13.61 -16.77 -39.66
N THR A 64 -12.59 -17.62 -39.45
CA THR A 64 -12.39 -19.08 -39.31
C THR A 64 -10.88 -19.29 -39.01
N GLU A 65 -10.53 -20.35 -38.24
CA GLU A 65 -9.25 -21.10 -38.17
C GLU A 65 -7.90 -20.50 -37.68
N CYS A 66 -7.44 -21.04 -36.55
CA CYS A 66 -6.25 -21.89 -36.29
C CYS A 66 -4.84 -21.64 -36.91
N GLN A 67 -3.84 -21.87 -36.04
CA GLN A 67 -2.44 -22.37 -36.24
C GLN A 67 -1.26 -21.37 -36.37
N GLY A 68 -0.18 -21.66 -35.63
CA GLY A 68 1.20 -21.52 -36.15
C GLY A 68 2.17 -20.53 -35.46
N LEU A 69 2.99 -21.06 -34.54
CA LEU A 69 4.45 -20.87 -34.37
C LEU A 69 5.13 -19.53 -34.74
N ALA A 70 5.81 -18.89 -33.76
CA ALA A 70 7.27 -18.62 -33.75
C ALA A 70 7.65 -17.42 -32.83
N GLN A 71 8.65 -17.61 -31.96
CA GLN A 71 9.45 -16.52 -31.37
C GLN A 71 10.41 -15.95 -32.45
N PRO A 72 11.01 -14.74 -32.30
CA PRO A 72 12.20 -14.61 -31.45
C PRO A 72 12.36 -13.26 -30.70
N SER A 73 13.10 -13.37 -29.60
CA SER A 73 13.96 -12.41 -28.88
C SER A 73 14.08 -10.95 -29.36
N LYS A 74 14.20 -10.02 -28.38
CA LYS A 74 15.27 -9.02 -28.32
C LYS A 74 15.38 -8.33 -26.96
N ASP A 75 16.63 -8.10 -26.60
CA ASP A 75 17.20 -7.80 -25.30
C ASP A 75 16.82 -6.45 -24.67
N CYS A 76 16.84 -6.47 -23.34
CA CYS A 76 16.93 -5.31 -22.46
C CYS A 76 18.38 -4.81 -22.41
N ASN A 77 18.61 -3.51 -22.61
CA ASN A 77 19.75 -2.77 -22.03
C ASN A 77 19.38 -1.29 -21.83
N GLN A 78 19.49 -0.81 -20.59
CA GLN A 78 19.65 0.60 -20.19
C GLN A 78 21.11 1.05 -20.42
N PRO A 79 21.55 2.30 -20.11
CA PRO A 79 20.88 3.61 -19.95
C PRO A 79 21.55 4.70 -20.83
N ASN A 80 20.91 5.87 -20.99
CA ASN A 80 21.62 7.08 -21.46
C ASN A 80 21.36 8.26 -20.52
N GLU A 81 22.45 8.69 -19.87
CA GLU A 81 22.64 9.96 -19.18
C GLU A 81 22.75 11.12 -20.19
N THR A 82 22.12 12.27 -19.93
CA THR A 82 22.59 13.61 -20.38
C THR A 82 21.87 14.74 -19.59
N SER A 83 22.61 15.38 -18.67
CA SER A 83 22.70 16.82 -18.22
C SER A 83 21.52 17.80 -18.45
N ASN A 84 21.13 18.80 -17.64
CA ASN A 84 21.67 19.69 -16.58
C ASN A 84 20.42 20.33 -15.88
N SER A 85 20.32 20.75 -14.61
CA SER A 85 21.08 21.74 -13.82
C SER A 85 20.44 21.85 -12.39
N PRO A 86 21.04 22.56 -11.40
CA PRO A 86 20.98 22.20 -9.99
C PRO A 86 19.84 22.89 -9.22
N ASN A 87 19.05 22.11 -8.49
CA ASN A 87 18.34 22.62 -7.32
C ASN A 87 18.91 21.97 -6.07
N LYS A 88 19.51 22.84 -5.25
CA LYS A 88 20.11 22.59 -3.95
C LYS A 88 19.27 21.59 -3.14
N GLY A 89 19.91 20.48 -2.76
CA GLY A 89 19.31 19.41 -1.99
C GLY A 89 18.76 19.93 -0.66
N ALA A 90 17.46 20.24 -0.64
CA ALA A 90 16.68 20.02 0.56
C ALA A 90 16.81 18.52 0.88
N PRO A 91 17.03 18.12 2.15
CA PRO A 91 16.99 16.71 2.51
C PRO A 91 15.67 16.15 1.98
N ALA A 92 15.73 15.07 1.21
CA ALA A 92 14.56 14.44 0.60
C ALA A 92 13.53 14.16 1.70
N ARG A 93 12.56 15.06 1.86
CA ARG A 93 11.60 15.00 2.94
C ARG A 93 10.58 13.94 2.53
N LEU A 94 10.48 12.87 3.30
CA LEU A 94 9.53 11.81 3.03
C LEU A 94 8.10 12.39 2.93
N PRO A 95 7.36 12.07 1.86
CA PRO A 95 6.01 12.61 1.67
C PRO A 95 5.08 12.09 2.75
N VAL A 96 4.18 12.97 3.20
CA VAL A 96 3.13 12.62 4.14
C VAL A 96 1.91 12.14 3.35
N HIS A 97 1.56 10.87 3.52
CA HIS A 97 0.45 10.25 2.82
C HIS A 97 -0.90 10.79 3.27
N THR A 98 -1.80 10.99 2.30
CA THR A 98 -3.20 11.34 2.57
C THR A 98 -4.05 10.08 2.65
N ASN A 99 -4.93 9.99 3.66
CA ASN A 99 -5.74 8.79 3.85
C ASN A 99 -6.71 8.58 2.67
N ARG A 100 -6.82 7.35 2.18
CA ARG A 100 -7.66 6.94 1.03
C ARG A 100 -7.25 7.51 -0.33
N THR A 101 -5.99 7.89 -0.51
CA THR A 101 -5.43 8.21 -1.83
C THR A 101 -4.46 7.13 -2.28
N SER A 102 -4.10 7.12 -3.57
CA SER A 102 -3.01 6.30 -4.08
C SER A 102 -1.68 6.69 -3.43
N PHE A 103 -0.74 5.75 -3.35
CA PHE A 103 0.61 6.02 -2.87
C PHE A 103 1.46 6.56 -4.03
N GLU A 104 2.10 7.70 -3.83
CA GLU A 104 2.94 8.34 -4.85
C GLU A 104 4.38 7.80 -4.85
N THR A 105 4.86 7.33 -3.70
CA THR A 105 6.20 6.78 -3.50
C THR A 105 6.14 5.55 -2.60
N GLN A 106 7.18 4.71 -2.62
CA GLN A 106 7.26 3.52 -1.77
C GLN A 106 7.47 3.85 -0.29
N ASP A 107 8.19 4.93 0.01
CA ASP A 107 8.53 5.33 1.38
C ASP A 107 7.71 6.53 1.81
N VAL A 108 6.77 6.32 2.74
CA VAL A 108 5.80 7.35 3.13
C VAL A 108 5.68 7.51 4.64
N LEU A 109 5.34 8.72 5.06
CA LEU A 109 4.91 9.03 6.42
C LEU A 109 3.40 9.02 6.51
N VAL A 110 2.82 8.23 7.41
CA VAL A 110 1.38 8.19 7.64
C VAL A 110 1.07 8.92 8.95
N PRO A 111 0.16 9.92 8.94
CA PRO A 111 -0.29 10.60 10.15
C PRO A 111 -0.85 9.65 11.21
N TRP A 112 -0.49 9.90 12.48
CA TRP A 112 -0.95 9.16 13.64
C TRP A 112 -1.28 10.14 14.77
N HIS A 113 -2.57 10.19 15.10
CA HIS A 113 -3.05 11.02 16.20
C HIS A 113 -2.98 10.22 17.50
N LEU A 114 -2.40 10.81 18.54
CA LEU A 114 -2.46 10.24 19.87
C LEU A 114 -3.92 10.28 20.35
N LYS A 115 -4.51 9.12 20.64
CA LYS A 115 -5.80 9.10 21.34
C LYS A 115 -5.53 9.55 22.76
N ASP A 116 -6.18 10.63 23.18
CA ASP A 116 -6.18 11.03 24.59
C ASP A 116 -6.70 9.84 25.39
N GLY A 117 -5.87 9.33 26.31
CA GLY A 117 -6.29 8.31 27.27
C GLY A 117 -7.54 8.84 27.98
N ILE A 118 -8.53 7.96 28.19
CA ILE A 118 -9.79 8.21 28.87
C ILE A 118 -9.54 9.19 30.02
N SER A 119 -9.85 10.47 29.82
CA SER A 119 -9.86 11.43 30.90
C SER A 119 -10.96 10.93 31.84
N LYS A 120 -10.54 10.42 33.00
CA LYS A 120 -11.46 10.10 34.09
C LYS A 120 -12.34 11.34 34.27
N LYS A 121 -13.63 11.20 33.99
CA LYS A 121 -14.66 12.16 34.39
C LYS A 121 -14.66 12.18 35.93
N THR A 122 -13.76 12.96 36.51
CA THR A 122 -13.91 13.44 37.88
C THR A 122 -14.73 14.71 37.75
N GLY A 123 -15.99 14.61 38.13
CA GLY A 123 -16.87 15.77 38.18
C GLY A 123 -16.31 16.76 39.20
N HIS A 124 -16.05 17.99 38.75
CA HIS A 124 -16.03 19.14 39.64
C HIS A 124 -16.89 20.24 39.03
N ALA A 125 -17.84 20.66 39.86
CA ALA A 125 -18.87 21.63 39.58
C ALA A 125 -18.30 23.01 39.19
N LYS A 126 -19.11 23.73 38.41
CA LYS A 126 -19.00 25.17 38.13
C LYS A 126 -18.84 25.99 39.41
N LEU A 127 -17.80 26.83 39.48
CA LEU A 127 -17.73 28.23 39.96
C LEU A 127 -16.24 28.61 39.85
N SER A 128 -15.75 29.67 39.23
CA SER A 128 -16.23 31.03 38.97
C SER A 128 -15.45 31.61 37.78
N GLN A 129 -16.09 32.46 36.97
CA GLN A 129 -15.43 33.31 35.96
C GLN A 129 -14.47 34.31 36.63
N PRO A 130 -13.48 34.81 35.89
CA PRO A 130 -13.58 36.21 35.48
C PRO A 130 -13.45 36.43 33.96
N LEU A 131 -14.10 37.51 33.58
CA LEU A 131 -14.21 38.21 32.30
C LEU A 131 -12.84 38.57 31.71
N ASP A 132 -12.46 37.97 30.57
CA ASP A 132 -11.63 38.61 29.54
C ASP A 132 -11.83 37.87 28.21
N GLY A 133 -12.34 38.61 27.21
CA GLY A 133 -12.86 38.09 25.95
C GLY A 133 -11.79 37.86 24.88
N LEU A 134 -10.90 36.89 25.08
CA LEU A 134 -10.19 36.23 23.99
C LEU A 134 -10.60 34.77 23.91
N THR A 135 -11.39 34.44 22.90
CA THR A 135 -11.72 33.07 22.51
C THR A 135 -10.45 32.42 21.96
N TYR A 136 -9.58 31.87 22.83
CA TYR A 136 -8.45 31.08 22.38
C TYR A 136 -8.99 29.85 21.66
N ALA A 137 -8.79 29.79 20.34
CA ALA A 137 -9.10 28.62 19.55
C ALA A 137 -8.36 27.41 20.15
N PRO A 138 -8.96 26.22 20.21
CA PRO A 138 -8.27 25.04 20.73
C PRO A 138 -6.97 24.83 19.97
N GLU A 139 -5.83 24.80 20.67
CA GLU A 139 -4.54 24.46 20.07
C GLU A 139 -4.64 23.10 19.37
N PRO A 140 -4.14 22.97 18.13
CA PRO A 140 -4.26 21.73 17.37
C PRO A 140 -3.50 20.61 18.08
N LYS A 141 -4.18 19.46 18.24
CA LYS A 141 -3.56 18.29 18.87
C LYS A 141 -2.33 17.84 18.07
N PRO A 142 -1.24 17.40 18.73
CA PRO A 142 -0.04 16.97 18.05
C PRO A 142 -0.31 15.75 17.16
N VAL A 143 0.16 15.81 15.92
CA VAL A 143 0.10 14.71 14.93
C VAL A 143 1.50 14.13 14.77
N PHE A 144 1.63 12.85 15.09
CA PHE A 144 2.87 12.10 14.87
C PHE A 144 2.86 11.45 13.50
N HIS A 145 4.02 10.98 13.05
CA HIS A 145 4.16 10.32 11.76
C HIS A 145 4.75 8.92 11.96
N ARG A 146 4.17 7.93 11.28
CA ARG A 146 4.69 6.56 11.23
C ARG A 146 5.25 6.28 9.84
N TYR A 147 6.45 5.74 9.80
CA TYR A 147 7.07 5.33 8.55
C TYR A 147 6.46 4.02 8.04
N TYR A 148 6.11 4.00 6.76
CA TYR A 148 5.70 2.81 6.03
C TYR A 148 6.51 2.68 4.74
N HIS A 149 6.78 1.43 4.37
CA HIS A 149 7.24 1.06 3.05
C HIS A 149 6.12 0.27 2.35
N VAL A 150 5.58 0.81 1.26
CA VAL A 150 4.59 0.14 0.41
C VAL A 150 5.30 -0.55 -0.75
N PHE A 151 4.95 -1.81 -0.98
CA PHE A 151 5.66 -2.71 -1.88
C PHE A 151 5.12 -2.62 -3.30
N CYS A 152 6.03 -2.66 -4.27
CA CYS A 152 5.67 -2.85 -5.68
C CYS A 152 5.36 -4.32 -5.98
N GLU A 153 4.72 -4.58 -7.11
CA GLU A 153 4.49 -5.94 -7.60
C GLU A 153 5.80 -6.73 -7.67
N GLY A 154 5.78 -7.98 -7.18
CA GLY A 154 6.95 -8.87 -7.20
C GLY A 154 8.04 -8.58 -6.16
N GLU A 155 8.05 -7.41 -5.52
CA GLU A 155 9.11 -7.03 -4.58
C GLU A 155 9.16 -7.94 -3.34
N LEU A 156 8.00 -8.24 -2.74
CA LEU A 156 7.94 -9.13 -1.58
C LEU A 156 8.39 -10.55 -1.94
N GLU A 157 8.01 -11.04 -3.14
CA GLU A 157 8.41 -12.36 -3.62
C GLU A 157 9.92 -12.44 -3.84
N GLN A 158 10.51 -11.43 -4.47
CA GLN A 158 11.96 -11.35 -4.67
C GLN A 158 12.71 -11.28 -3.34
N LEU A 159 12.18 -10.53 -2.36
CA LEU A 159 12.74 -10.46 -1.02
C LEU A 159 12.75 -11.83 -0.34
N CYS A 160 11.67 -12.61 -0.49
CA CYS A 160 11.61 -13.97 0.04
C CYS A 160 12.58 -14.91 -0.68
N LYS A 161 12.74 -14.81 -2.01
CA LYS A 161 13.66 -15.65 -2.79
C LYS A 161 15.13 -15.51 -2.40
N GLN A 162 15.50 -14.40 -1.75
CA GLN A 162 16.86 -14.19 -1.22
C GLN A 162 17.15 -15.04 0.03
N LEU A 163 16.14 -15.70 0.61
CA LEU A 163 16.25 -16.51 1.81
C LEU A 163 16.40 -17.98 1.43
N GLY A 164 17.52 -18.60 1.80
CA GLY A 164 17.89 -19.94 1.30
C GLY A 164 17.09 -21.12 1.85
N CYS A 165 16.35 -20.97 2.96
CA CYS A 165 15.68 -22.06 3.66
C CYS A 165 14.15 -22.03 3.55
N ILE A 166 13.62 -21.40 2.50
CA ILE A 166 12.17 -21.33 2.27
C ILE A 166 11.77 -21.64 0.84
N LYS A 167 10.53 -22.11 0.71
CA LYS A 167 9.82 -22.26 -0.55
C LYS A 167 8.65 -21.29 -0.58
N VAL A 168 8.61 -20.44 -1.60
CA VAL A 168 7.43 -19.62 -1.90
C VAL A 168 6.36 -20.52 -2.50
N GLN A 169 5.25 -20.74 -1.80
CA GLN A 169 4.14 -21.58 -2.28
C GLN A 169 3.18 -20.81 -3.18
N ARG A 170 2.81 -19.59 -2.78
CA ARG A 170 1.85 -18.73 -3.49
C ARG A 170 2.20 -17.27 -3.30
N SER A 171 1.98 -16.48 -4.35
CA SER A 171 2.07 -15.02 -4.36
C SER A 171 0.75 -14.49 -4.94
N CYS A 172 0.10 -13.55 -4.25
CA CYS A 172 -1.16 -12.98 -4.71
C CYS A 172 -1.35 -11.53 -4.26
N TYR A 173 -2.31 -10.87 -4.90
CA TYR A 173 -2.79 -9.55 -4.53
C TYR A 173 -4.15 -9.67 -3.83
N ASP A 174 -4.33 -9.01 -2.69
CA ASP A 174 -5.58 -8.97 -1.93
C ASP A 174 -5.89 -7.56 -1.40
N GLN A 175 -6.88 -6.91 -1.99
CA GLN A 175 -7.45 -5.64 -1.53
C GLN A 175 -6.41 -4.56 -1.16
N GLY A 176 -5.40 -4.36 -2.01
CA GLY A 176 -4.35 -3.36 -1.75
C GLY A 176 -3.15 -3.88 -0.95
N ASN A 177 -3.00 -5.20 -0.87
CA ASN A 177 -1.87 -5.85 -0.21
C ASN A 177 -1.24 -6.91 -1.13
N TRP A 178 0.09 -6.97 -1.11
CA TRP A 178 0.83 -8.12 -1.62
C TRP A 178 0.96 -9.18 -0.56
N CYS A 179 0.69 -10.43 -0.94
CA CYS A 179 0.61 -11.55 -0.02
C CYS A 179 1.48 -12.69 -0.51
N VAL A 180 2.27 -13.28 0.38
CA VAL A 180 3.09 -14.46 0.07
C VAL A 180 2.91 -15.53 1.13
N VAL A 181 2.66 -16.76 0.68
CA VAL A 181 2.69 -17.96 1.51
C VAL A 181 4.08 -18.59 1.40
N LEU A 182 4.76 -18.69 2.54
CA LEU A 182 6.10 -19.26 2.68
C LEU A 182 6.00 -20.60 3.40
N GLU A 183 6.86 -21.54 3.03
CA GLU A 183 7.07 -22.79 3.75
C GLU A 183 8.55 -22.96 4.08
N LYS A 184 8.86 -23.22 5.34
CA LYS A 184 10.23 -23.56 5.75
C LYS A 184 10.57 -24.96 5.26
N GLN A 185 11.69 -25.08 4.55
CA GLN A 185 12.22 -26.38 4.16
C GLN A 185 12.93 -27.06 5.35
#